data_AF-A0A8H4KSS3-F1
#
_entry.id   AF-A0A8H4KSS3-F1
#
_cell.length_a   1.000
_cell.length_b   1.000
_cell.length_c   1.000
_cell.angle_alpha   90.00
_cell.angle_beta   90.00
_cell.angle_gamma   90.00
#
_symmetry.space_group_name_H-M   'P 1'
#
loop_
_entity.id
_entity.type
_entity.pdbx_description
1 polymer ?
#
loop_
_entity_poly.entity_id
_entity_poly.type
_entity_poly.pdbx_seq_one_letter_code
_entity_poly.pdbx_strand_id
1 'polypeptide(L)'
;MKQWHLGHDPDPTPVDLVLCIMQCSTIFLMAAKMHNLPYTASPLIRVLYHALIFQRLLASGLAYYFVSPRWHRASIKTLNGFIWHRWLMSVEIKYLAGFDTTEKVYTGGLVGSSLFAMVEGSYPHGIIIWSTCIIALLVLDKWAQKSDNFLARLLTATGFVTTKGHAKSK
;
A
#
# COMPACT_ATOMS: atom_id res chain seq x y z
N MET A 1 22.53 -25.67 -4.52
CA MET A 1 21.82 -25.24 -3.30
C MET A 1 20.48 -25.94 -3.27
N LYS A 2 20.21 -26.77 -2.24
CA LYS A 2 18.93 -27.48 -2.11
C LYS A 2 17.85 -26.47 -1.76
N GLN A 3 16.88 -26.31 -2.67
CA GLN A 3 15.69 -25.51 -2.48
C GLN A 3 14.81 -26.26 -1.47
N TRP A 4 14.61 -25.69 -0.29
CA TRP A 4 13.71 -26.25 0.71
C TRP A 4 12.28 -26.07 0.18
N HIS A 5 11.78 -27.08 -0.52
CA HIS A 5 10.36 -27.22 -0.83
C HIS A 5 9.61 -27.56 0.46
N LEU A 6 9.34 -26.53 1.28
CA LEU A 6 8.16 -26.60 2.15
C LEU A 6 6.97 -26.81 1.21
N GLY A 7 6.32 -27.97 1.38
CA GLY A 7 5.40 -28.57 0.43
C GLY A 7 4.38 -27.61 -0.16
N HIS A 8 4.14 -27.80 -1.46
CA HIS A 8 3.22 -27.11 -2.35
C HIS A 8 3.33 -25.58 -2.34
N ASP A 9 3.97 -25.08 -3.38
CA ASP A 9 3.64 -23.79 -3.97
C ASP A 9 2.10 -23.75 -4.18
N PRO A 10 1.34 -23.04 -3.32
CA PRO A 10 -0.11 -23.21 -3.29
C PRO A 10 -0.71 -22.51 -4.50
N ASP A 11 -1.65 -23.19 -5.14
CA ASP A 11 -2.40 -22.61 -6.25
C ASP A 11 -3.41 -21.59 -5.70
N PRO A 12 -3.61 -20.47 -6.42
CA PRO A 12 -4.55 -19.45 -6.01
C PRO A 12 -5.98 -20.00 -6.07
N THR A 13 -6.70 -19.90 -4.97
CA THR A 13 -8.10 -20.33 -4.88
C THR A 13 -9.06 -19.12 -4.97
N PRO A 14 -10.35 -19.35 -5.29
CA PRO A 14 -11.37 -18.30 -5.20
C PRO A 14 -11.49 -17.69 -3.80
N VAL A 15 -11.19 -18.46 -2.75
CA VAL A 15 -11.18 -17.97 -1.37
C VAL A 15 -10.10 -16.90 -1.19
N ASP A 16 -8.93 -17.07 -1.79
CA ASP A 16 -7.84 -16.08 -1.72
C ASP A 16 -8.20 -14.76 -2.40
N LEU A 17 -8.96 -14.82 -3.50
CA LEU A 17 -9.50 -13.64 -4.17
C LEU A 17 -10.48 -12.88 -3.26
N VAL A 18 -11.40 -13.60 -2.60
CA VAL A 18 -12.33 -12.99 -1.63
C VAL A 18 -11.57 -12.33 -0.48
N LEU A 19 -10.57 -13.02 0.10
CA LEU A 19 -9.73 -12.46 1.17
C LEU A 19 -8.91 -11.26 0.69
N CYS A 20 -8.43 -11.27 -0.55
CA CYS A 20 -7.77 -10.14 -1.17
C CYS A 20 -8.71 -8.93 -1.26
N ILE A 21 -9.94 -9.13 -1.76
CA ILE A 21 -10.94 -8.07 -1.89
C ILE A 21 -11.28 -7.51 -0.50
N MET A 22 -11.63 -8.36 0.47
CA MET A 22 -11.98 -7.95 1.83
C MET A 22 -10.90 -7.08 2.48
N GLN A 23 -9.64 -7.47 2.34
CA GLN A 23 -8.55 -6.68 2.90
C GLN A 23 -8.27 -5.41 2.09
N CYS A 24 -8.33 -5.46 0.76
CA CYS A 24 -8.19 -4.25 -0.06
C CYS A 24 -9.27 -3.22 0.29
N SER A 25 -10.52 -3.66 0.49
CA SER A 25 -11.61 -2.81 0.99
C SER A 25 -11.32 -2.27 2.38
N THR A 26 -10.76 -3.07 3.29
CA THR A 26 -10.38 -2.61 4.63
C THR A 26 -9.29 -1.54 4.58
N ILE A 27 -8.24 -1.73 3.77
CA ILE A 27 -7.17 -0.76 3.58
C ILE A 27 -7.71 0.50 2.91
N PHE A 28 -8.63 0.37 1.96
CA PHE A 28 -9.29 1.50 1.31
C PHE A 28 -10.08 2.33 2.32
N LEU A 29 -10.87 1.68 3.18
CA LEU A 29 -11.60 2.35 4.26
C LEU A 29 -10.67 3.04 5.26
N MET A 30 -9.51 2.44 5.58
CA MET A 30 -8.49 3.07 6.41
C MET A 30 -7.92 4.33 5.73
N ALA A 31 -7.56 4.24 4.45
CA ALA A 31 -7.06 5.35 3.65
C ALA A 31 -8.08 6.49 3.54
N ALA A 32 -9.36 6.16 3.33
CA ALA A 32 -10.47 7.12 3.29
C ALA A 32 -10.78 7.74 4.66
N LYS A 33 -10.60 7.00 5.78
CA LYS A 33 -10.71 7.57 7.12
C LYS A 33 -9.57 8.55 7.42
N MET A 34 -8.35 8.21 7.00
CA MET A 34 -7.19 9.09 7.15
C MET A 34 -7.34 10.40 6.38
N HIS A 35 -8.05 10.39 5.23
CA HIS A 35 -8.40 11.59 4.50
C HIS A 35 -9.18 12.64 5.33
N ASN A 36 -9.97 12.20 6.31
CA ASN A 36 -10.81 13.10 7.13
C ASN A 36 -10.09 13.58 8.42
N LEU A 37 -8.84 13.20 8.65
CA LEU A 37 -8.10 13.59 9.86
C LEU A 37 -7.31 14.89 9.61
N PRO A 38 -7.63 16.00 10.30
CA PRO A 38 -7.13 17.34 9.96
C PRO A 38 -5.64 17.60 10.26
N TYR A 39 -4.92 16.70 10.94
CA TYR A 39 -3.56 17.01 11.44
C TYR A 39 -2.53 15.86 11.38
N THR A 40 -2.87 14.67 10.90
CA THR A 40 -2.01 13.48 11.08
C THR A 40 -1.76 12.63 9.85
N ALA A 41 -2.42 12.90 8.72
CA ALA A 41 -2.28 12.09 7.52
C ALA A 41 -1.70 12.90 6.37
N SER A 42 -0.37 12.91 6.22
CA SER A 42 0.26 13.32 4.97
C SER A 42 -0.43 12.62 3.79
N PRO A 43 -0.73 13.36 2.69
CA PRO A 43 -1.22 12.77 1.45
C PRO A 43 -0.42 11.55 0.99
N LEU A 44 0.86 11.50 1.37
CA LEU A 44 1.76 10.38 1.10
C LEU A 44 1.33 9.08 1.78
N ILE A 45 0.92 9.09 3.05
CA ILE A 45 0.50 7.86 3.77
C ILE A 45 -0.67 7.20 3.05
N ARG A 46 -1.64 8.01 2.62
CA ARG A 46 -2.78 7.53 1.87
C ARG A 46 -2.37 6.95 0.51
N VAL A 47 -1.49 7.63 -0.21
CA VAL A 47 -0.95 7.13 -1.48
C VAL A 47 -0.23 5.80 -1.28
N LEU A 48 0.53 5.63 -0.19
CA LEU A 48 1.21 4.38 0.13
C LEU A 48 0.20 3.24 0.37
N TYR A 49 -0.92 3.51 1.05
CA TYR A 49 -1.99 2.52 1.21
C TYR A 49 -2.66 2.15 -0.11
N HIS A 50 -3.00 3.13 -0.96
CA HIS A 50 -3.55 2.85 -2.28
C HIS A 50 -2.56 2.05 -3.14
N ALA A 51 -1.26 2.38 -3.10
CA ALA A 51 -0.23 1.63 -3.82
C ALA A 51 -0.16 0.16 -3.37
N LEU A 52 -0.30 -0.12 -2.07
CA LEU A 52 -0.37 -1.48 -1.55
C LEU A 52 -1.62 -2.23 -2.04
N ILE A 53 -2.77 -1.56 -2.13
CA ILE A 53 -4.00 -2.13 -2.71
C ILE A 53 -3.75 -2.54 -4.16
N PHE A 54 -3.24 -1.61 -4.99
CA PHE A 54 -2.99 -1.90 -6.41
C PHE A 54 -2.00 -3.03 -6.60
N GLN A 55 -0.92 -3.02 -5.83
CA GLN A 55 0.08 -4.07 -5.89
C GLN A 55 -0.52 -5.43 -5.54
N ARG A 56 -1.34 -5.52 -4.49
CA ARG A 56 -1.93 -6.79 -4.09
C ARG A 56 -3.01 -7.28 -5.05
N LEU A 57 -3.85 -6.38 -5.56
CA LEU A 57 -4.83 -6.71 -6.60
C LEU A 57 -4.13 -7.22 -7.85
N LEU A 58 -3.04 -6.57 -8.28
CA LEU A 58 -2.22 -7.03 -9.39
C LEU A 58 -1.64 -8.42 -9.12
N ALA A 59 -0.98 -8.62 -7.98
CA ALA A 59 -0.40 -9.92 -7.64
C ALA A 59 -1.44 -11.04 -7.61
N SER A 60 -2.61 -10.79 -7.01
CA SER A 60 -3.70 -11.78 -6.93
C SER A 60 -4.34 -12.05 -8.30
N GLY A 61 -4.54 -11.01 -9.10
CA GLY A 61 -5.07 -11.14 -10.47
C GLY A 61 -4.12 -11.91 -11.37
N LEU A 62 -2.82 -11.59 -11.34
CA LEU A 62 -1.80 -12.32 -12.10
C LEU A 62 -1.61 -13.76 -11.60
N ALA A 63 -1.71 -13.98 -10.29
CA ALA A 63 -1.70 -15.33 -9.72
C ALA A 63 -2.83 -16.16 -10.32
N TYR A 64 -4.06 -15.64 -10.28
CA TYR A 64 -5.23 -16.36 -10.77
C TYR A 64 -5.22 -16.55 -12.29
N TYR A 65 -4.84 -15.51 -13.04
CA TYR A 65 -4.82 -15.55 -14.50
C TYR A 65 -3.76 -16.50 -15.05
N PHE A 66 -2.55 -16.50 -14.47
CA PHE A 66 -1.46 -17.35 -14.92
C PHE A 66 -1.32 -18.66 -14.14
N VAL A 67 -2.19 -18.91 -13.16
CA VAL A 67 -2.07 -20.03 -12.19
C VAL A 67 -0.64 -20.11 -11.65
N SER A 68 -0.13 -18.96 -11.20
CA SER A 68 1.29 -18.81 -10.84
C SER A 68 1.48 -18.80 -9.33
N PRO A 69 2.13 -19.82 -8.75
CA PRO A 69 2.38 -19.86 -7.32
C PRO A 69 3.32 -18.75 -6.84
N ARG A 70 4.19 -18.25 -7.74
CA ARG A 70 5.09 -17.13 -7.45
C ARG A 70 4.30 -15.84 -7.21
N TRP A 71 3.34 -15.52 -8.08
CA TRP A 71 2.47 -14.35 -7.91
C TRP A 71 1.50 -14.53 -6.74
N HIS A 72 1.03 -15.77 -6.51
CA HIS A 72 0.19 -16.09 -5.36
C HIS A 72 0.94 -15.84 -4.05
N ARG A 73 2.15 -16.41 -3.90
CA ARG A 73 3.04 -16.18 -2.76
C ARG A 73 3.34 -14.69 -2.58
N ALA A 74 3.61 -13.96 -3.67
CA ALA A 74 3.85 -12.53 -3.62
C ALA A 74 2.65 -11.77 -3.04
N SER A 75 1.42 -12.10 -3.46
CA SER A 75 0.19 -11.53 -2.89
C SER A 75 0.04 -11.84 -1.41
N ILE A 76 0.13 -13.11 -1.01
CA ILE A 76 -0.02 -13.51 0.39
C ILE A 76 1.05 -12.87 1.28
N LYS A 77 2.29 -12.79 0.80
CA LYS A 77 3.40 -12.20 1.58
C LYS A 77 3.32 -10.68 1.67
N THR A 78 2.58 -9.98 0.81
CA THR A 78 2.28 -8.55 1.04
C THR A 78 1.54 -8.32 2.37
N LEU A 79 0.83 -9.32 2.90
CA LEU A 79 0.19 -9.28 4.23
C LEU A 79 1.18 -9.10 5.37
N ASN A 80 2.38 -9.66 5.21
CA ASN A 80 3.42 -9.55 6.21
C ASN A 80 3.90 -8.10 6.38
N GLY A 81 3.56 -7.20 5.44
CA GLY A 81 3.75 -5.77 5.62
C GLY A 81 3.16 -5.26 6.95
N PHE A 82 2.04 -5.81 7.42
CA PHE A 82 1.51 -5.44 8.73
C PHE A 82 2.41 -5.87 9.90
N ILE A 83 2.98 -7.07 9.83
CA ILE A 83 3.90 -7.61 10.84
C ILE A 83 5.18 -6.78 10.84
N TRP A 84 5.76 -6.56 9.66
CA TRP A 84 6.95 -5.72 9.48
C TRP A 84 6.70 -4.31 9.96
N HIS A 85 5.52 -3.74 9.72
CA HIS A 85 5.17 -2.40 10.18
C HIS A 85 5.14 -2.35 11.71
N ARG A 86 4.46 -3.30 12.36
CA ARG A 86 4.44 -3.39 13.83
C ARG A 86 5.84 -3.58 14.43
N TRP A 87 6.64 -4.45 13.83
CA TRP A 87 8.01 -4.69 14.27
C TRP A 87 8.86 -3.41 14.13
N LEU A 88 8.83 -2.76 12.98
CA LEU A 88 9.54 -1.49 12.73
C LEU A 88 9.10 -0.37 13.68
N MET A 89 7.80 -0.28 13.99
CA MET A 89 7.29 0.68 14.98
C MET A 89 7.75 0.33 16.40
N SER A 90 7.89 -0.96 16.74
CA SER A 90 8.35 -1.43 18.06
C SER A 90 9.85 -1.27 18.29
N VAL A 91 10.67 -1.32 17.23
CA VAL A 91 12.12 -1.11 17.28
C VAL A 91 12.48 0.37 17.45
N GLU A 92 11.49 1.25 17.61
CA GLU A 92 11.67 2.67 17.87
C GLU A 92 12.53 3.34 16.80
N ILE A 93 12.09 3.30 15.53
CA ILE A 93 12.66 4.08 14.41
C ILE A 93 12.91 5.57 14.76
N LYS A 94 12.26 6.10 15.80
CA LYS A 94 12.55 7.41 16.39
C LYS A 94 14.04 7.64 16.74
N TYR A 95 14.83 6.58 16.95
CA TYR A 95 16.28 6.68 17.20
C TYR A 95 17.13 6.72 15.94
N LEU A 96 16.55 6.44 14.76
CA LEU A 96 17.21 6.67 13.49
C LEU A 96 17.12 8.16 13.18
N ALA A 97 18.29 8.80 12.97
CA ALA A 97 18.39 10.22 12.70
C ALA A 97 17.41 10.66 11.58
N GLY A 98 16.56 11.65 11.87
CA GLY A 98 15.62 12.25 10.91
C GLY A 98 14.13 11.86 11.07
N PHE A 99 13.80 10.92 11.96
CA PHE A 99 12.42 10.53 12.28
C PHE A 99 11.92 11.17 13.59
N ASP A 100 11.88 12.50 13.60
CA ASP A 100 11.53 13.35 14.74
C ASP A 100 10.02 13.47 15.00
N THR A 101 9.17 13.23 14.00
CA THR A 101 7.71 13.29 14.14
C THR A 101 7.05 11.91 14.03
N THR A 102 5.95 11.71 14.75
CA THR A 102 5.14 10.47 14.68
C THR A 102 4.72 10.13 13.25
N GLU A 103 4.41 11.15 12.45
CA GLU A 103 4.05 11.00 11.04
C GLU A 103 5.21 10.46 10.19
N LYS A 104 6.42 11.00 10.36
CA LYS A 104 7.61 10.49 9.66
C LYS A 104 7.92 9.08 10.09
N VAL A 105 7.86 8.78 11.40
CA VAL A 105 8.08 7.42 11.94
C VAL A 105 7.10 6.44 11.33
N TYR A 106 5.81 6.80 11.30
CA TYR A 106 4.75 5.97 10.71
C TYR A 106 4.94 5.76 9.20
N THR A 107 5.22 6.84 8.47
CA THR A 107 5.47 6.80 7.03
C THR A 107 6.70 5.95 6.70
N GLY A 108 7.80 6.14 7.42
CA GLY A 108 9.02 5.35 7.29
C GLY A 108 8.79 3.88 7.60
N GLY A 109 8.05 3.58 8.68
CA GLY A 109 7.63 2.22 9.01
C GLY A 109 6.77 1.59 7.92
N LEU A 110 5.87 2.36 7.28
CA LEU A 110 5.02 1.87 6.19
C LEU A 110 5.84 1.60 4.91
N VAL A 111 6.78 2.48 4.56
CA VAL A 111 7.71 2.28 3.45
C VAL A 111 8.59 1.06 3.70
N GLY A 112 9.27 1.01 4.84
CA GLY A 112 10.17 -0.08 5.20
C GLY A 112 9.45 -1.43 5.23
N SER A 113 8.27 -1.49 5.85
CA SER A 113 7.49 -2.71 5.91
C SER A 113 7.01 -3.20 4.54
N SER A 114 6.64 -2.28 3.64
CA SER A 114 6.28 -2.61 2.27
C SER A 114 7.47 -3.22 1.52
N LEU A 115 8.67 -2.65 1.68
CA LEU A 115 9.92 -3.18 1.10
C LEU A 115 10.25 -4.57 1.64
N PHE A 116 10.20 -4.78 2.96
CA PHE A 116 10.45 -6.10 3.55
C PHE A 116 9.44 -7.14 3.09
N ALA A 117 8.15 -6.79 3.02
CA ALA A 117 7.11 -7.70 2.53
C ALA A 117 7.33 -8.09 1.07
N MET A 118 7.79 -7.18 0.22
CA MET A 118 8.12 -7.45 -1.17
C MET A 118 9.33 -8.37 -1.34
N VAL A 119 10.39 -8.13 -0.55
CA VAL A 119 11.60 -8.96 -0.56
C VAL A 119 11.28 -10.37 -0.06
N GLU A 120 10.57 -10.48 1.07
CA GLU A 120 10.16 -11.77 1.64
C GLU A 120 9.21 -12.54 0.70
N GLY A 121 8.30 -11.81 0.05
CA GLY A 121 7.37 -12.37 -0.93
C GLY A 121 7.99 -12.80 -2.25
N SER A 122 9.29 -12.52 -2.46
CA SER A 122 9.95 -12.72 -3.76
C SER A 122 9.16 -12.07 -4.91
N TYR A 123 8.57 -10.90 -4.62
CA TYR A 123 7.63 -10.23 -5.52
C TYR A 123 8.36 -9.86 -6.82
N PRO A 124 7.92 -10.37 -7.99
CA PRO A 124 8.56 -10.06 -9.27
C PRO A 124 8.54 -8.55 -9.55
N HIS A 125 9.72 -7.92 -9.54
CA HIS A 125 9.87 -6.46 -9.72
C HIS A 125 9.02 -5.61 -8.75
N GLY A 126 8.74 -6.12 -7.54
CA GLY A 126 7.78 -5.50 -6.62
C GLY A 126 8.09 -4.04 -6.30
N ILE A 127 9.35 -3.74 -5.98
CA ILE A 127 9.78 -2.38 -5.63
C ILE A 127 9.53 -1.40 -6.79
N ILE A 128 9.81 -1.82 -8.02
CA ILE A 128 9.60 -0.99 -9.22
C ILE A 128 8.11 -0.73 -9.40
N ILE A 129 7.29 -1.78 -9.40
CA ILE A 129 5.84 -1.67 -9.57
C ILE A 129 5.25 -0.75 -8.49
N TRP A 130 5.60 -0.98 -7.23
CA TRP A 130 5.11 -0.18 -6.10
C TRP A 130 5.54 1.29 -6.20
N SER A 131 6.79 1.57 -6.55
CA SER A 131 7.30 2.94 -6.74
C SER A 131 6.58 3.65 -7.89
N THR A 132 6.33 2.94 -9.00
CA THR A 132 5.55 3.48 -10.12
C THR A 132 4.11 3.77 -9.71
N CYS A 133 3.47 2.89 -8.93
CA CYS A 133 2.14 3.14 -8.39
C CYS A 133 2.10 4.41 -7.53
N ILE A 134 3.08 4.59 -6.64
CA ILE A 134 3.17 5.80 -5.81
C ILE A 134 3.26 7.05 -6.68
N ILE A 135 4.17 7.06 -7.66
CA ILE A 135 4.35 8.22 -8.55
C ILE A 135 3.06 8.50 -9.34
N ALA A 136 2.45 7.48 -9.93
CA ALA A 136 1.21 7.62 -10.68
C ALA A 136 0.07 8.18 -9.80
N LEU A 137 -0.04 7.70 -8.56
CA LEU A 137 -1.05 8.18 -7.61
C LEU A 137 -0.77 9.61 -7.15
N LEU A 138 0.49 10.01 -6.95
CA LEU A 138 0.84 11.40 -6.63
C LEU A 138 0.53 12.34 -7.81
N VAL A 139 0.80 11.91 -9.04
CA VAL A 139 0.48 12.67 -10.25
C VAL A 139 -1.04 12.80 -10.39
N LEU A 140 -1.78 11.72 -10.18
CA LEU A 140 -3.24 11.72 -10.18
C LEU A 140 -3.80 12.64 -9.10
N ASP A 141 -3.21 12.63 -7.90
CA ASP A 141 -3.62 13.53 -6.81
C ASP A 141 -3.44 14.99 -7.20
N LYS A 142 -2.27 15.35 -7.75
CA LYS A 142 -1.99 16.71 -8.23
C LYS A 142 -2.90 17.13 -9.38
N TRP A 143 -3.21 16.20 -10.30
CA TRP A 143 -4.13 16.47 -11.40
C TRP A 143 -5.54 16.74 -10.88
N ALA A 144 -6.07 15.88 -10.02
CA ALA A 144 -7.42 16.00 -9.50
C ALA A 144 -7.57 17.20 -8.55
N GLN A 145 -6.51 17.61 -7.84
CA GLN A 145 -6.49 18.90 -7.14
C GLN A 145 -6.64 20.09 -8.09
N LYS A 146 -6.14 20.02 -9.32
CA LYS A 146 -6.24 21.11 -10.31
C LYS A 146 -7.52 21.06 -11.15
N SER A 147 -8.17 19.90 -11.23
CA SER A 147 -9.36 19.68 -12.04
C SER A 147 -10.64 19.87 -11.22
N ASP A 148 -11.66 20.49 -11.82
CA ASP A 148 -12.98 20.65 -11.19
C ASP A 148 -14.07 19.77 -11.85
N ASN A 149 -13.66 18.78 -12.66
CA ASN A 149 -14.56 17.88 -13.37
C ASN A 149 -15.24 16.85 -12.43
N PHE A 150 -16.28 16.18 -12.93
CA PHE A 150 -17.03 15.17 -12.15
C PHE A 150 -16.13 14.06 -11.59
N LEU A 151 -15.16 13.59 -12.38
CA LEU A 151 -14.26 12.52 -11.96
C LEU A 151 -13.38 12.93 -10.78
N ALA A 152 -12.80 14.14 -10.81
CA ALA A 152 -12.02 14.67 -9.71
C ALA A 152 -12.86 14.79 -8.44
N ARG A 153 -14.09 15.32 -8.54
CA ARG A 153 -15.03 15.41 -7.41
C ARG A 153 -15.37 14.04 -6.83
N LEU A 154 -15.61 13.04 -7.68
CA LEU A 154 -15.90 11.68 -7.26
C LEU A 154 -14.70 11.07 -6.52
N LEU A 155 -13.49 11.17 -7.07
CA LEU A 155 -12.28 10.64 -6.45
C LEU A 155 -11.97 11.31 -5.11
N THR A 156 -12.25 12.61 -4.99
CA THR A 156 -12.15 13.33 -3.72
C THR A 156 -13.21 12.86 -2.73
N ALA A 157 -14.47 12.70 -3.16
CA ALA A 157 -15.56 12.25 -2.30
C ALA A 157 -15.35 10.83 -1.76
N THR A 158 -14.73 9.94 -2.54
CA THR A 158 -14.38 8.58 -2.10
C THR A 158 -13.11 8.53 -1.25
N GLY A 159 -12.48 9.68 -0.99
CA GLY A 159 -11.21 9.78 -0.26
C GLY A 159 -10.00 9.28 -1.04
N PHE A 160 -10.12 9.02 -2.35
CA PHE A 160 -9.04 8.52 -3.19
C PHE A 160 -7.96 9.58 -3.46
N VAL A 161 -8.40 10.83 -3.63
CA VAL A 161 -7.58 12.03 -3.90
C VAL A 161 -7.79 13.08 -2.80
N THR A 162 -6.79 13.93 -2.55
CA THR A 162 -6.80 14.97 -1.50
C THR A 162 -7.78 16.08 -1.87
N THR A 163 -8.60 16.54 -0.93
CA THR A 163 -9.40 17.75 -1.09
C THR A 163 -8.52 19.00 -1.25
N LYS A 164 -8.91 19.93 -2.14
CA LYS A 164 -8.46 21.34 -2.11
C LYS A 164 -8.91 21.98 -0.79
N GLY A 165 -8.18 21.80 0.30
CA GLY A 165 -8.56 22.39 1.59
C GLY A 165 -7.64 22.00 2.73
N HIS A 166 -6.59 22.80 2.94
CA HIS A 166 -5.88 23.10 4.21
C HIS A 166 -4.45 23.66 4.00
N ALA A 167 -4.05 24.03 2.78
CA ALA A 167 -2.85 24.85 2.55
C ALA A 167 -3.10 26.37 2.72
N LYS A 168 -3.97 26.75 3.67
CA LYS A 168 -4.12 28.14 4.14
C LYS A 168 -4.50 28.14 5.63
N SER A 169 -3.53 27.86 6.49
CA SER A 169 -3.39 28.67 7.70
C SER A 169 -2.01 29.32 7.62
N LYS A 170 -2.00 30.63 7.82
CA LYS A 170 -0.81 31.49 7.81
C LYS A 170 0.26 30.99 8.79
#